data_AF-A0A958LMQ6-F1
#
_entry.id   AF-A0A958LMQ6-F1
#
_cell.length_a   1.000
_cell.length_b   1.000
_cell.length_c   1.000
_cell.angle_alpha   90.00
_cell.angle_beta   90.00
_cell.angle_gamma   90.00
#
_symmetry.space_group_name_H-M   'P 1'
#
loop_
_entity.id
_entity.type
_entity.pdbx_description
1 polymer ?
#
loop_
_entity_poly.entity_id
_entity_poly.type
_entity_poly.pdbx_seq_one_letter_code
_entity_poly.pdbx_strand_id
1 'polypeptide(L)'
;MFYRIFDHLGTALFVGVLALSLNDTIAQADDTTEIEAAETATEEASKGEHWREAVMAKYEISEEQYKSLQDQGLKGNQIAIVAGLAKESGKSLDEVAKMRTEDKMGWGKIAKEIGVHPSTIGHSVSALRKEVKSNRHEAKQERKRERRQARAEKREARRAARTERRGKGPRK
;
A
#
# COMPACT_ATOMS: atom_id res chain seq x y z
N MET A 1 46.43 0.90 -49.57
CA MET A 1 46.16 1.96 -50.56
C MET A 1 45.02 1.47 -51.44
N PHE A 2 44.01 2.32 -51.67
CA PHE A 2 42.84 2.17 -52.57
C PHE A 2 41.46 1.67 -52.03
N TYR A 3 40.61 2.66 -51.71
CA TYR A 3 39.22 2.96 -52.15
C TYR A 3 37.94 2.27 -51.63
N ARG A 4 36.96 3.17 -51.40
CA ARG A 4 35.47 3.15 -51.52
C ARG A 4 34.78 3.42 -50.17
N ILE A 5 34.27 4.61 -49.83
CA ILE A 5 33.24 5.47 -50.45
C ILE A 5 32.00 4.66 -50.87
N PHE A 6 30.96 4.70 -50.03
CA PHE A 6 29.57 4.62 -50.45
C PHE A 6 28.76 5.59 -49.60
N ASP A 7 28.35 6.65 -50.26
CA ASP A 7 27.29 7.57 -49.87
C ASP A 7 25.95 7.03 -50.38
N HIS A 8 24.85 7.61 -49.87
CA HIS A 8 23.50 7.65 -50.43
C HIS A 8 22.42 6.59 -50.11
N LEU A 9 21.32 7.17 -49.56
CA LEU A 9 19.90 7.06 -49.94
C LEU A 9 19.00 5.94 -49.37
N GLY A 10 17.85 6.39 -48.83
CA GLY A 10 16.55 5.70 -48.93
C GLY A 10 15.84 5.49 -47.58
N THR A 11 14.79 6.27 -47.26
CA THR A 11 13.35 5.89 -47.38
C THR A 11 12.94 4.72 -46.47
N ALA A 12 11.88 4.74 -45.65
CA ALA A 12 10.65 5.51 -45.69
C ALA A 12 9.87 5.42 -44.36
N LEU A 13 9.06 6.47 -44.14
CA LEU A 13 7.74 6.47 -43.51
C LEU A 13 7.04 5.09 -43.45
N PHE A 14 6.56 4.70 -42.27
CA PHE A 14 5.40 3.81 -42.14
C PHE A 14 4.33 4.51 -41.30
N VAL A 15 3.35 5.08 -42.00
CA VAL A 15 2.12 5.66 -41.46
C VAL A 15 1.02 4.59 -41.54
N GLY A 16 0.53 4.19 -40.36
CA GLY A 16 -0.90 4.04 -40.05
C GLY A 16 -1.69 2.84 -40.59
N VAL A 17 -2.93 2.75 -40.06
CA VAL A 17 -4.11 1.97 -40.52
C VAL A 17 -4.17 0.56 -39.91
N LEU A 18 -5.23 -0.02 -39.30
CA LEU A 18 -6.70 0.14 -39.27
C LEU A 18 -7.24 -0.65 -38.03
N ALA A 19 -8.04 -0.07 -37.14
CA ALA A 19 -9.49 -0.31 -36.90
C ALA A 19 -10.06 -1.77 -36.88
N LEU A 20 -10.69 -2.09 -35.73
CA LEU A 20 -11.98 -2.80 -35.51
C LEU A 20 -12.21 -4.26 -35.97
N SER A 21 -12.47 -5.15 -34.99
CA SER A 21 -13.66 -6.04 -34.86
C SER A 21 -13.39 -7.05 -33.73
N LEU A 22 -14.01 -6.94 -32.56
CA LEU A 22 -15.25 -7.66 -32.17
C LEU A 22 -15.28 -9.13 -32.62
N ASN A 23 -14.97 -10.03 -31.67
CA ASN A 23 -15.54 -11.37 -31.60
C ASN A 23 -16.17 -11.53 -30.21
N ASP A 24 -17.50 -11.45 -30.19
CA ASP A 24 -18.39 -12.00 -29.17
C ASP A 24 -18.21 -13.52 -29.10
N THR A 25 -17.92 -14.07 -27.92
CA THR A 25 -18.55 -15.26 -27.31
C THR A 25 -17.72 -15.72 -26.12
N ILE A 26 -18.22 -15.46 -24.92
CA ILE A 26 -18.45 -16.46 -23.86
C ILE A 26 -19.52 -15.85 -22.97
N ALA A 27 -20.77 -16.24 -23.24
CA ALA A 27 -21.85 -16.15 -22.27
C ALA A 27 -21.98 -17.55 -21.66
N GLN A 28 -21.50 -17.72 -20.43
CA GLN A 28 -22.12 -18.62 -19.46
C GLN A 28 -21.64 -18.24 -18.06
N ALA A 29 -22.63 -18.14 -17.18
CA ALA A 29 -22.55 -17.61 -15.84
C ALA A 29 -21.63 -18.40 -14.91
N ASP A 30 -20.91 -17.69 -14.06
CA ASP A 30 -20.75 -18.04 -12.65
C ASP A 30 -20.70 -16.75 -11.82
N ASP A 31 -21.79 -16.51 -11.12
CA ASP A 31 -22.24 -15.25 -10.51
C ASP A 31 -21.72 -15.11 -9.06
N THR A 32 -20.42 -15.31 -8.82
CA THR A 32 -19.87 -15.30 -7.43
C THR A 32 -18.48 -14.69 -7.21
N THR A 33 -17.79 -14.15 -8.22
CA THR A 33 -16.39 -13.69 -8.05
C THR A 33 -16.16 -12.18 -8.18
N GLU A 34 -17.18 -11.34 -8.07
CA GLU A 34 -17.00 -9.88 -8.15
C GLU A 34 -17.02 -9.14 -6.80
N ILE A 35 -17.37 -9.82 -5.69
CA ILE A 35 -17.41 -9.18 -4.36
C ILE A 35 -16.06 -9.27 -3.61
N GLU A 36 -15.16 -10.19 -3.97
CA GLU A 36 -13.85 -10.33 -3.28
C GLU A 36 -12.77 -9.36 -3.77
N ALA A 37 -12.90 -8.79 -4.99
CA ALA A 37 -11.91 -7.86 -5.54
C ALA A 37 -12.00 -6.44 -4.94
N ALA A 38 -13.18 -6.01 -4.51
CA ALA A 38 -13.39 -4.70 -3.89
C ALA A 38 -12.95 -4.66 -2.40
N GLU A 39 -13.08 -5.78 -1.67
CA GLU A 39 -12.62 -5.88 -0.28
C GLU A 39 -11.09 -6.08 -0.17
N THR A 40 -10.46 -6.75 -1.14
CA THR A 40 -9.00 -6.92 -1.16
C THR A 40 -8.27 -5.65 -1.56
N ALA A 41 -8.80 -4.85 -2.50
CA ALA A 41 -8.24 -3.55 -2.85
C ALA A 41 -8.31 -2.53 -1.69
N THR A 42 -9.38 -2.59 -0.88
CA THR A 42 -9.52 -1.73 0.31
C THR A 42 -8.71 -2.22 1.50
N GLU A 43 -8.52 -3.53 1.69
CA GLU A 43 -7.58 -4.06 2.69
C GLU A 43 -6.11 -3.79 2.32
N GLU A 44 -5.70 -3.91 1.06
CA GLU A 44 -4.35 -3.59 0.60
C GLU A 44 -4.02 -2.10 0.75
N ALA A 45 -4.98 -1.21 0.43
CA ALA A 45 -4.88 0.22 0.72
C ALA A 45 -4.72 0.49 2.22
N SER A 46 -5.56 -0.13 3.07
CA SER A 46 -5.47 0.03 4.53
C SER A 46 -4.13 -0.48 5.11
N LYS A 47 -3.58 -1.55 4.52
CA LYS A 47 -2.31 -2.13 4.94
C LYS A 47 -1.12 -1.25 4.54
N GLY A 48 -1.22 -0.56 3.41
CA GLY A 48 -0.27 0.46 2.96
C GLY A 48 -0.29 1.72 3.81
N GLU A 49 -1.48 2.19 4.21
CA GLU A 49 -1.67 3.38 5.05
C GLU A 49 -1.05 3.22 6.44
N HIS A 50 -1.36 2.13 7.15
CA HIS A 50 -0.78 1.89 8.47
C HIS A 50 0.74 1.74 8.43
N TRP A 51 1.28 1.20 7.35
CA TRP A 51 2.73 1.09 7.20
C TRP A 51 3.39 2.44 6.96
N ARG A 52 2.75 3.30 6.14
CA ARG A 52 3.21 4.67 5.88
C ARG A 52 3.27 5.48 7.16
N GLU A 53 2.19 5.50 7.93
CA GLU A 53 2.11 6.21 9.22
C GLU A 53 3.21 5.74 10.18
N ALA A 54 3.38 4.42 10.33
CA ALA A 54 4.39 3.85 11.21
C ALA A 54 5.82 4.23 10.79
N VAL A 55 6.12 4.24 9.48
CA VAL A 55 7.43 4.66 8.97
C VAL A 55 7.67 6.16 9.22
N MET A 56 6.70 7.01 8.90
CA MET A 56 6.82 8.46 9.09
C MET A 56 7.00 8.80 10.57
N ALA A 57 6.22 8.18 11.47
CA ALA A 57 6.31 8.38 12.91
C ALA A 57 7.65 7.92 13.49
N LYS A 58 8.18 6.79 13.02
CA LYS A 58 9.41 6.21 13.58
C LYS A 58 10.70 6.91 13.13
N TYR A 59 10.72 7.37 11.88
CA TYR A 59 11.92 7.94 11.26
C TYR A 59 11.81 9.45 11.03
N GLU A 60 10.72 10.08 11.49
CA GLU A 60 10.49 11.53 11.38
C GLU A 60 10.58 12.03 9.94
N ILE A 61 10.09 11.21 9.00
CA ILE A 61 10.11 11.51 7.56
C ILE A 61 8.86 12.28 7.19
N SER A 62 9.03 13.33 6.39
CA SER A 62 7.89 14.11 5.86
C SER A 62 7.08 13.31 4.83
N GLU A 63 5.81 13.70 4.65
CA GLU A 63 4.96 13.11 3.62
C GLU A 63 5.56 13.25 2.21
N GLU A 64 6.23 14.37 1.93
CA GLU A 64 6.87 14.64 0.64
C GLU A 64 8.03 13.67 0.37
N GLN A 65 8.90 13.45 1.36
CA GLN A 65 9.99 12.47 1.26
C GLN A 65 9.46 11.04 1.15
N TYR A 66 8.36 10.73 1.83
CA TYR A 66 7.75 9.42 1.68
C TYR A 66 7.19 9.19 0.27
N LYS A 67 6.53 10.22 -0.30
CA LYS A 67 6.03 10.19 -1.68
C LYS A 67 7.15 10.10 -2.70
N SER A 68 8.23 10.86 -2.54
CA SER A 68 9.37 10.80 -3.47
C SER A 68 9.97 9.39 -3.53
N LEU A 69 10.06 8.69 -2.40
CA LEU A 69 10.51 7.30 -2.35
C LEU A 69 9.51 6.33 -2.99
N GLN A 70 8.20 6.58 -2.86
CA GLN A 70 7.18 5.81 -3.59
C GLN A 70 7.25 6.03 -5.10
N ASP A 71 7.49 7.26 -5.55
CA ASP A 71 7.64 7.61 -6.96
C ASP A 71 8.86 6.93 -7.59
N GLN A 72 9.90 6.67 -6.78
CA GLN A 72 11.05 5.84 -7.15
C GLN A 72 10.73 4.33 -7.21
N GLY A 73 9.48 3.93 -7.01
CA GLY A 73 9.00 2.55 -7.08
C GLY A 73 9.24 1.74 -5.80
N LEU A 74 9.60 2.39 -4.69
CA LEU A 74 9.81 1.70 -3.42
C LEU A 74 8.49 1.44 -2.71
N LYS A 75 8.30 0.19 -2.25
CA LYS A 75 7.15 -0.20 -1.44
C LYS A 75 7.38 0.17 0.02
N GLY A 76 6.33 0.30 0.82
CA GLY A 76 6.43 0.72 2.22
C GLY A 76 7.51 -0.02 3.03
N ASN A 77 7.59 -1.35 2.92
CA ASN A 77 8.61 -2.15 3.60
C ASN A 77 10.05 -1.82 3.15
N GLN A 78 10.24 -1.45 1.90
CA GLN A 78 11.52 -1.00 1.36
C GLN A 78 11.84 0.41 1.83
N ILE A 79 10.86 1.30 1.89
CA ILE A 79 11.01 2.65 2.45
C ILE A 79 11.45 2.56 3.91
N ALA A 80 10.89 1.63 4.69
CA ALA A 80 11.33 1.37 6.05
C ALA A 80 12.81 0.93 6.15
N ILE A 81 13.28 0.13 5.20
CA ILE A 81 14.69 -0.30 5.13
C ILE A 81 15.57 0.90 4.78
N VAL A 82 15.20 1.68 3.76
CA VAL A 82 15.92 2.90 3.36
C VAL A 82 16.01 3.87 4.54
N ALA A 83 14.90 4.11 5.25
CA ALA A 83 14.84 4.97 6.42
C ALA A 83 15.73 4.47 7.58
N GLY A 84 15.69 3.16 7.86
CA GLY A 84 16.54 2.55 8.89
C GLY A 84 18.03 2.64 8.55
N LEU A 85 18.38 2.36 7.30
CA LEU A 85 19.76 2.44 6.81
C LEU A 85 20.27 3.89 6.77
N ALA A 86 19.46 4.84 6.33
CA ALA A 86 19.80 6.27 6.34
C ALA A 86 20.04 6.77 7.77
N LYS A 87 19.14 6.44 8.71
CA LYS A 87 19.26 6.83 10.12
C LYS A 87 20.53 6.28 10.79
N GLU A 88 20.90 5.03 10.51
CA GLU A 88 22.10 4.42 11.10
C GLU A 88 23.41 4.80 10.39
N SER A 89 23.38 4.99 9.07
CA SER A 89 24.57 5.39 8.30
C SER A 89 24.85 6.89 8.34
N GLY A 90 23.86 7.70 8.75
CA GLY A 90 23.93 9.16 8.65
C GLY A 90 23.85 9.71 7.22
N LYS A 91 23.53 8.85 6.24
CA LYS A 91 23.35 9.24 4.82
C LYS A 91 21.93 9.73 4.56
N SER A 92 21.73 10.40 3.43
CA SER A 92 20.40 10.83 3.01
C SER A 92 19.54 9.66 2.54
N LEU A 93 18.22 9.82 2.64
CA LEU A 93 17.25 8.83 2.14
C LEU A 93 17.43 8.59 0.63
N ASP A 94 17.65 9.66 -0.13
CA ASP A 94 17.80 9.59 -1.58
C ASP A 94 19.06 8.84 -2.01
N GLU A 95 20.18 9.02 -1.31
CA GLU A 95 21.41 8.26 -1.61
C GLU A 95 21.20 6.75 -1.44
N VAL A 96 20.57 6.36 -0.32
CA VAL A 96 20.28 4.94 -0.06
C VAL A 96 19.24 4.39 -1.03
N ALA A 97 18.27 5.21 -1.44
CA ALA A 97 17.26 4.84 -2.42
C ALA A 97 17.86 4.63 -3.82
N LYS A 98 18.74 5.54 -4.28
CA LYS A 98 19.47 5.42 -5.56
C LYS A 98 20.31 4.16 -5.66
N MET A 99 21.01 3.78 -4.59
CA MET A 99 21.76 2.52 -4.56
C MET A 99 20.86 1.29 -4.82
N ARG A 100 19.56 1.39 -4.48
CA ARG A 100 18.59 0.34 -4.75
C ARG A 100 17.95 0.45 -6.14
N THR A 101 17.61 1.64 -6.59
CA THR A 101 16.83 1.88 -7.80
C THR A 101 17.70 1.99 -9.04
N GLU A 102 18.77 2.79 -8.98
CA GLU A 102 19.73 3.03 -10.06
C GLU A 102 20.75 1.89 -10.13
N ASP A 103 21.50 1.67 -9.05
CA ASP A 103 22.58 0.67 -9.01
C ASP A 103 22.08 -0.78 -8.86
N LYS A 104 20.77 -0.95 -8.59
CA LYS A 104 20.10 -2.25 -8.38
C LYS A 104 20.79 -3.14 -7.35
N MET A 105 21.48 -2.55 -6.37
CA MET A 105 22.19 -3.31 -5.36
C MET A 105 21.22 -4.03 -4.41
N GLY A 106 21.64 -5.19 -3.89
CA GLY A 106 20.91 -5.89 -2.84
C GLY A 106 21.05 -5.17 -1.50
N TRP A 107 20.03 -5.21 -0.63
CA TRP A 107 20.04 -4.54 0.67
C TRP A 107 21.27 -4.85 1.53
N GLY A 108 21.72 -6.10 1.54
CA GLY A 108 22.93 -6.49 2.28
C GLY A 108 24.22 -5.88 1.71
N LYS A 109 24.29 -5.63 0.39
CA LYS A 109 25.42 -4.94 -0.24
C LYS A 109 25.37 -3.44 0.08
N ILE A 110 24.18 -2.83 0.00
CA ILE A 110 23.96 -1.43 0.38
C ILE A 110 24.39 -1.21 1.83
N ALA A 111 23.93 -2.06 2.77
CA ALA A 111 24.32 -1.97 4.17
C ALA A 111 25.84 -2.01 4.37
N LYS A 112 26.54 -2.91 3.67
CA LYS A 112 28.02 -2.99 3.70
C LYS A 112 28.68 -1.73 3.15
N GLU A 113 28.20 -1.23 2.01
CA GLU A 113 28.73 -0.03 1.34
C GLU A 113 28.60 1.23 2.20
N ILE A 114 27.53 1.32 2.99
CA ILE A 114 27.29 2.43 3.90
C ILE A 114 27.82 2.19 5.31
N GLY A 115 28.52 1.08 5.56
CA GLY A 115 29.13 0.75 6.85
C GLY A 115 28.16 0.32 7.96
N VAL A 116 26.93 -0.07 7.60
CA VAL A 116 25.88 -0.48 8.55
C VAL A 116 25.79 -2.01 8.63
N HIS A 117 25.53 -2.53 9.83
CA HIS A 117 25.39 -3.97 10.04
C HIS A 117 24.10 -4.49 9.36
N PRO A 118 24.14 -5.62 8.62
CA PRO A 118 22.97 -6.11 7.88
C PRO A 118 21.77 -6.48 8.77
N SER A 119 21.96 -6.69 10.08
CA SER A 119 20.86 -6.90 11.02
C SER A 119 19.88 -5.72 11.08
N THR A 120 20.35 -4.50 10.80
CA THR A 120 19.56 -3.28 10.79
C THR A 120 18.38 -3.37 9.84
N ILE A 121 18.58 -4.02 8.68
CA ILE A 121 17.52 -4.26 7.68
C ILE A 121 16.38 -5.08 8.29
N GLY A 122 16.72 -6.10 9.09
CA GLY A 122 15.73 -6.94 9.76
C GLY A 122 15.03 -6.19 10.90
N HIS A 123 15.78 -5.42 11.69
CA HIS A 123 15.26 -4.66 12.83
C HIS A 123 14.32 -3.54 12.40
N SER A 124 14.65 -2.82 11.32
CA SER A 124 13.83 -1.72 10.79
C SER A 124 12.43 -2.20 10.41
N VAL A 125 12.32 -3.33 9.70
CA VAL A 125 11.03 -3.90 9.28
C VAL A 125 10.33 -4.64 10.43
N SER A 126 11.05 -5.41 11.24
CA SER A 126 10.48 -6.22 12.31
C SER A 126 9.78 -5.37 13.37
N ALA A 127 10.42 -4.26 13.76
CA ALA A 127 9.84 -3.36 14.76
C ALA A 127 8.55 -2.70 14.24
N LEU A 128 8.54 -2.20 13.00
CA LEU A 128 7.34 -1.64 12.38
C LEU A 128 6.23 -2.68 12.21
N ARG A 129 6.57 -3.92 11.87
CA ARG A 129 5.60 -5.00 11.74
C ARG A 129 4.88 -5.30 13.07
N LYS A 130 5.59 -5.22 14.20
CA LYS A 130 4.97 -5.40 15.52
C LYS A 130 4.00 -4.27 15.83
N GLU A 131 4.39 -3.04 15.55
CA GLU A 131 3.59 -1.83 15.78
C GLU A 131 2.31 -1.82 14.93
N VAL A 132 2.44 -2.01 13.61
CA VAL A 132 1.31 -2.11 12.68
C VAL A 132 0.35 -3.24 13.08
N LYS A 133 0.89 -4.37 13.57
CA LYS A 133 0.07 -5.48 14.07
C LYS A 133 -0.70 -5.11 15.35
N SER A 134 -0.08 -4.36 16.27
CA SER A 134 -0.75 -3.88 17.49
C SER A 134 -1.87 -2.92 17.15
N ASN A 135 -1.59 -1.91 16.32
CA ASN A 135 -2.56 -0.89 15.91
C ASN A 135 -3.77 -1.53 15.21
N ARG A 136 -3.52 -2.49 14.30
CA ARG A 136 -4.61 -3.26 13.66
C ARG A 136 -5.45 -4.04 14.68
N HIS A 137 -4.82 -4.62 15.69
CA HIS A 137 -5.53 -5.34 16.74
C HIS A 137 -6.39 -4.39 17.59
N GLU A 138 -5.84 -3.24 17.98
CA GLU A 138 -6.55 -2.21 18.74
C GLU A 138 -7.75 -1.65 17.99
N ALA A 139 -7.57 -1.24 16.73
CA ALA A 139 -8.65 -0.78 15.86
C ALA A 139 -9.76 -1.83 15.70
N LYS A 140 -9.38 -3.11 15.61
CA LYS A 140 -10.35 -4.22 15.56
C LYS A 140 -11.12 -4.38 16.87
N GLN A 141 -10.48 -4.18 18.02
CA GLN A 141 -11.15 -4.25 19.33
C GLN A 141 -12.09 -3.06 19.53
N GLU A 142 -11.68 -1.86 19.11
CA GLU A 142 -12.51 -0.66 19.16
C GLU A 142 -13.79 -0.82 18.33
N ARG A 143 -13.67 -1.19 17.05
CA ARG A 143 -14.82 -1.49 16.20
C ARG A 143 -15.75 -2.55 16.80
N LYS A 144 -15.21 -3.52 17.52
CA LYS A 144 -16.00 -4.55 18.24
C LYS A 144 -16.73 -3.96 19.45
N ARG A 145 -16.14 -3.02 20.17
CA ARG A 145 -16.76 -2.30 21.30
C ARG A 145 -17.89 -1.40 20.81
N GLU A 146 -17.66 -0.59 19.79
CA GLU A 146 -18.69 0.26 19.17
C GLU A 146 -19.88 -0.56 18.68
N ARG A 147 -19.62 -1.68 17.99
CA ARG A 147 -20.68 -2.59 17.53
C ARG A 147 -21.48 -3.19 18.69
N ARG A 148 -20.87 -3.42 19.85
CA ARG A 148 -21.57 -3.90 21.05
C ARG A 148 -22.41 -2.79 21.67
N GLN A 149 -21.90 -1.56 21.75
CA GLN A 149 -22.62 -0.39 22.25
C GLN A 149 -23.85 -0.07 21.38
N ALA A 150 -23.66 0.05 20.07
CA ALA A 150 -24.77 0.28 19.13
C ALA A 150 -25.85 -0.80 19.20
N ARG A 151 -25.47 -2.06 19.45
CA ARG A 151 -26.43 -3.16 19.67
C ARG A 151 -27.16 -3.06 21.01
N ALA A 152 -26.48 -2.60 22.06
CA ALA A 152 -27.08 -2.37 23.37
C ALA A 152 -28.09 -1.23 23.31
N GLU A 153 -27.71 -0.09 22.74
CA GLU A 153 -28.58 1.09 22.53
C GLU A 153 -29.81 0.71 21.69
N LYS A 154 -29.61 -0.03 20.58
CA LYS A 154 -30.74 -0.53 19.76
C LYS A 154 -31.67 -1.45 20.54
N ARG A 155 -31.15 -2.25 21.49
CA ARG A 155 -31.97 -3.11 22.36
C ARG A 155 -32.73 -2.29 23.39
N GLU A 156 -32.13 -1.25 23.96
CA GLU A 156 -32.79 -0.34 24.90
C GLU A 156 -33.89 0.48 24.23
N ALA A 157 -33.63 1.06 23.06
CA ALA A 157 -34.66 1.76 22.27
C ALA A 157 -35.85 0.84 21.94
N ARG A 158 -35.60 -0.43 21.58
CA ARG A 158 -36.66 -1.43 21.35
C ARG A 158 -37.45 -1.77 22.62
N ARG A 159 -36.80 -1.82 23.78
CA ARG A 159 -37.46 -2.05 25.07
C ARG A 159 -38.34 -0.85 25.45
N ALA A 160 -37.83 0.37 25.33
CA ALA A 160 -38.56 1.61 25.61
C ALA A 160 -39.81 1.77 24.72
N ALA A 161 -39.68 1.51 23.41
CA ALA A 161 -40.82 1.56 22.49
C ALA A 161 -41.89 0.49 22.82
N ARG A 162 -41.48 -0.68 23.32
CA ARG A 162 -42.42 -1.74 23.74
C ARG A 162 -43.18 -1.36 25.01
N THR A 163 -42.54 -0.68 25.97
CA THR A 163 -43.19 -0.21 27.19
C THR A 163 -44.20 0.92 26.91
N GLU A 164 -43.86 1.86 26.02
CA GLU A 164 -44.77 2.95 25.65
C GLU A 164 -46.03 2.44 24.93
N ARG A 165 -45.87 1.47 24.00
CA ARG A 165 -47.00 0.81 23.33
C ARG A 165 -47.94 0.04 24.27
N ARG A 166 -47.45 -0.42 25.42
CA ARG A 166 -48.25 -1.15 26.42
C ARG A 166 -49.04 -0.23 27.35
N GLY A 167 -48.57 0.99 27.58
CA GLY A 167 -49.27 1.97 28.43
C GLY A 167 -50.47 2.66 27.77
N LYS A 168 -50.52 2.66 26.42
CA LYS A 168 -51.57 3.31 25.62
C LYS A 168 -52.57 2.29 25.06
N GLY A 169 -53.06 1.39 25.92
CA GLY A 169 -54.21 0.53 25.59
C GLY A 169 -55.50 1.35 25.58
N PRO A 170 -56.48 1.07 24.69
CA PRO A 170 -57.69 1.86 24.58
C PRO A 170 -58.47 1.80 25.90
N ARG A 171 -58.63 2.96 26.54
CA ARG A 171 -59.60 3.12 27.64
C ARG A 171 -60.98 3.02 27.01
N LYS A 172 -61.69 1.93 27.34
CA LYS A 172 -63.09 1.71 26.97
C LYS A 172 -63.99 2.79 27.58
#